data_AF-A0A9D8K1M7-F1
#
_entry.id   AF-A0A9D8K1M7-F1
#
_cell.length_a   1.000
_cell.length_b   1.000
_cell.length_c   1.000
_cell.angle_alpha   90.00
_cell.angle_beta   90.00
_cell.angle_gamma   90.00
#
_symmetry.space_group_name_H-M   'P 1'
#
loop_
_entity.id
_entity.type
_entity.pdbx_description
1 polymer ?
#
loop_
_entity_poly.entity_id
_entity_poly.type
_entity_poly.pdbx_seq_one_letter_code
_entity_poly.pdbx_strand_id
1 'polypeptide(L)'
;MRELKGRYLAQTMKGGELGDHRIGVVWHTQGAGKSLTMAFYTGRLVLHPTMQNPTIVVITDRNDLDDQLFGTFARCSEILRQTPEQATSREDLIEKLRGRV
;
A
#
# COMPACT_ATOMS: atom_id res chain seq x y z
N MET A 1 33.05 2.56 -3.36
CA MET A 1 31.91 3.50 -3.43
C MET A 1 30.81 2.95 -2.53
N ARG A 2 30.24 3.77 -1.64
CA ARG A 2 29.16 3.34 -0.73
C ARG A 2 27.84 3.37 -1.51
N GLU A 3 27.24 2.20 -1.75
CA GLU A 3 25.89 2.10 -2.31
C GLU A 3 24.89 2.73 -1.33
N LEU A 4 24.17 3.75 -1.81
CA LEU A 4 23.02 4.29 -1.11
C LEU A 4 21.86 3.28 -1.23
N LYS A 5 21.60 2.52 -0.16
CA LYS A 5 20.37 1.74 0.00
C LYS A 5 19.19 2.70 0.19
N GLY A 6 18.58 3.12 -0.92
CA GLY A 6 17.33 3.91 -0.97
C GLY A 6 16.20 3.09 -1.58
N ARG A 7 15.06 3.06 -0.87
CA ARG A 7 13.79 2.38 -1.20
C ARG A 7 13.27 2.74 -2.60
N TYR A 8 12.64 1.76 -3.24
CA TYR A 8 12.14 1.83 -4.60
C TYR A 8 11.03 2.86 -4.83
N LEU A 9 11.05 3.50 -6.01
CA LEU A 9 10.01 4.41 -6.51
C LEU A 9 9.70 4.06 -7.97
N ALA A 10 8.41 3.93 -8.26
CA ALA A 10 7.92 3.55 -9.58
C ALA A 10 7.86 4.76 -10.53
N GLN A 11 8.94 4.94 -11.31
CA GLN A 11 9.08 5.84 -12.48
C GLN A 11 8.90 7.35 -12.26
N THR A 12 9.45 8.12 -13.21
CA THR A 12 9.40 9.59 -13.23
C THR A 12 8.03 10.07 -13.69
N MET A 13 7.33 10.86 -12.87
CA MET A 13 6.14 11.59 -13.32
C MET A 13 6.53 12.61 -14.38
N LYS A 14 5.85 12.64 -15.54
CA LYS A 14 6.03 13.70 -16.54
C LYS A 14 5.72 15.07 -15.89
N GLY A 15 6.75 15.89 -15.68
CA GLY A 15 6.65 17.21 -15.04
C GLY A 15 6.92 17.24 -13.53
N GLY A 16 7.27 16.10 -12.90
CA GLY A 16 7.75 16.07 -11.51
C GLY A 16 9.26 16.31 -11.43
N GLU A 17 9.70 17.03 -10.40
CA GLU A 17 11.13 17.19 -10.13
C GLU A 17 11.77 15.84 -9.79
N LEU A 18 13.03 15.65 -10.20
CA LEU A 18 13.78 14.44 -9.91
C LEU A 18 13.89 14.25 -8.38
N GLY A 19 13.23 13.22 -7.84
CA GLY A 19 13.21 12.94 -6.40
C GLY A 19 11.99 13.47 -5.65
N ASP A 20 10.91 13.90 -6.31
CA ASP A 20 9.71 14.38 -5.61
C ASP A 20 8.89 13.27 -4.90
N HIS A 21 9.23 12.00 -5.16
CA HIS A 21 8.64 10.79 -4.56
C HIS A 21 7.11 10.67 -4.72
N ARG A 22 6.48 11.47 -5.58
CA ARG A 22 5.02 11.44 -5.77
C ARG A 22 4.63 10.30 -6.70
N ILE A 23 3.56 9.60 -6.34
CA ILE A 23 2.95 8.57 -7.18
C ILE A 23 1.81 9.17 -8.01
N GLY A 24 1.31 8.40 -8.98
CA GLY A 24 0.13 8.77 -9.77
C GLY A 24 -1.20 8.62 -9.00
N VAL A 25 -2.21 9.36 -9.47
CA VAL A 25 -3.59 9.26 -8.97
C VAL A 25 -4.37 8.30 -9.86
N VAL A 26 -5.12 7.38 -9.26
CA VAL A 26 -6.05 6.50 -9.98
C VAL A 26 -7.48 6.87 -9.63
N TRP A 27 -8.22 7.42 -10.60
CA TRP A 27 -9.62 7.82 -10.42
C TRP A 27 -10.56 6.75 -10.94
N HIS A 28 -11.54 6.34 -10.13
CA HIS A 28 -12.60 5.42 -10.54
C HIS A 28 -13.97 5.98 -10.18
N THR A 29 -14.99 5.65 -10.98
CA THR A 29 -16.40 5.85 -10.62
C THR A 29 -16.81 4.92 -9.46
N GLN A 30 -17.88 5.27 -8.73
CA GLN A 30 -18.43 4.44 -7.66
C GLN A 30 -18.92 3.09 -8.21
N GLY A 31 -18.71 2.01 -7.46
CA GLY A 31 -19.09 0.65 -7.89
C GLY A 31 -18.15 -0.01 -8.89
N ALA A 32 -17.16 0.70 -9.47
CA ALA A 32 -16.24 0.16 -10.48
C ALA A 32 -15.18 -0.83 -9.95
N GLY A 33 -15.27 -1.29 -8.70
CA GLY A 33 -14.33 -2.27 -8.16
C GLY A 33 -12.96 -1.71 -7.69
N LYS A 34 -12.93 -0.46 -7.22
CA LYS A 34 -11.73 0.18 -6.65
C LYS A 34 -10.99 -0.71 -5.64
N SER A 35 -11.69 -1.21 -4.64
CA SER A 35 -11.11 -1.98 -3.53
C SER A 35 -10.43 -3.27 -4.01
N LEU A 36 -11.04 -3.95 -4.99
CA LEU A 36 -10.47 -5.17 -5.57
C LEU A 36 -9.22 -4.85 -6.40
N THR A 37 -9.26 -3.75 -7.18
CA THR A 37 -8.10 -3.25 -7.92
C THR A 37 -6.93 -2.91 -6.97
N MET A 38 -7.21 -2.27 -5.83
CA MET A 38 -6.21 -1.97 -4.80
C MET A 38 -5.58 -3.24 -4.23
N ALA A 39 -6.37 -4.27 -3.92
CA ALA A 39 -5.87 -5.54 -3.39
C ALA A 39 -4.96 -6.26 -4.41
N PHE A 40 -5.35 -6.33 -5.68
CA PHE A 40 -4.51 -6.91 -6.73
C PHE A 40 -3.22 -6.12 -6.95
N TYR A 41 -3.30 -4.78 -6.97
CA TYR A 41 -2.13 -3.93 -7.10
C TYR A 41 -1.16 -4.13 -5.92
N THR A 42 -1.68 -4.18 -4.69
CA THR A 42 -0.93 -4.50 -3.46
C THR A 42 -0.22 -5.85 -3.59
N GLY A 43 -0.92 -6.90 -4.03
CA GLY A 43 -0.32 -8.21 -4.27
C GLY A 43 0.80 -8.16 -5.31
N ARG A 44 0.64 -7.39 -6.39
CA ARG A 44 1.71 -7.19 -7.38
C ARG A 44 2.92 -6.48 -6.80
N LEU A 45 2.73 -5.49 -5.92
CA LEU A 45 3.82 -4.79 -5.23
C LEU A 45 4.58 -5.73 -4.28
N VAL A 46 3.87 -6.52 -3.48
CA VAL A 46 4.46 -7.50 -2.55
C VAL A 46 5.32 -8.52 -3.30
N LEU A 47 4.88 -8.96 -4.48
CA LEU A 47 5.59 -9.94 -5.30
C LEU A 47 6.71 -9.34 -6.16
N HIS A 48 6.78 -8.02 -6.30
CA HIS A 48 7.76 -7.40 -7.19
C HIS A 48 9.17 -7.50 -6.57
N PRO A 49 10.15 -8.16 -7.24
CA PRO A 49 11.47 -8.37 -6.65
C PRO A 49 12.18 -7.07 -6.27
N THR A 50 11.98 -6.05 -7.10
CA THR A 50 12.48 -4.70 -6.86
C THR A 50 11.59 -3.93 -5.88
N MET A 51 10.79 -4.53 -5.02
CA MET A 51 10.12 -3.79 -3.94
C MET A 51 10.53 -4.33 -2.57
N GLN A 52 11.23 -5.47 -2.53
CA GLN A 52 11.76 -6.09 -1.32
C GLN A 52 10.70 -6.24 -0.21
N ASN A 53 9.51 -6.76 -0.57
CA ASN A 53 8.39 -6.94 0.35
C ASN A 53 8.02 -5.65 1.11
N PRO A 54 7.47 -4.64 0.40
CA PRO A 54 7.19 -3.34 0.98
C PRO A 54 6.09 -3.41 2.04
N THR A 55 6.18 -2.55 3.06
CA THR A 55 5.05 -2.31 3.97
C THR A 55 4.05 -1.37 3.28
N ILE A 56 2.78 -1.78 3.20
CA ILE A 56 1.71 -1.02 2.55
C ILE A 56 0.73 -0.56 3.63
N VAL A 57 0.52 0.75 3.70
CA VAL A 57 -0.45 1.38 4.62
C VAL A 57 -1.58 1.94 3.78
N VAL A 58 -2.80 1.50 4.08
CA VAL A 58 -4.03 2.00 3.45
C VAL A 58 -4.74 2.90 4.45
N ILE A 59 -5.06 4.13 4.05
CA ILE A 59 -5.70 5.12 4.90
C ILE A 59 -7.04 5.48 4.28
N THR A 60 -8.09 5.42 5.09
CA THR A 60 -9.44 5.84 4.74
C THR A 60 -9.83 7.03 5.62
N ASP A 61 -10.80 7.82 5.18
CA ASP A 61 -11.32 8.97 5.93
C ASP A 61 -12.45 8.59 6.90
N ARG A 62 -12.95 7.35 6.83
CA ARG A 62 -14.13 6.88 7.56
C ARG A 62 -14.02 5.42 8.01
N ASN A 63 -14.46 5.15 9.24
CA ASN A 63 -14.40 3.82 9.85
C ASN A 63 -15.23 2.76 9.12
N ASP A 64 -16.45 3.11 8.68
CA ASP A 64 -17.31 2.15 7.96
C ASP A 64 -16.74 1.77 6.59
N LEU A 65 -16.07 2.72 5.93
CA LEU A 65 -15.34 2.46 4.70
C LEU A 65 -14.08 1.63 4.96
N ASP A 66 -13.39 1.89 6.07
CA ASP A 66 -12.24 1.11 6.53
C ASP A 66 -12.60 -0.37 6.73
N ASP A 67 -13.68 -0.63 7.48
CA ASP A 67 -14.16 -1.99 7.76
C ASP A 67 -14.50 -2.76 6.48
N GLN A 68 -15.17 -2.09 5.52
CA GLN A 68 -15.48 -2.67 4.22
C GLN A 68 -14.22 -3.01 3.41
N LEU A 69 -13.23 -2.11 3.44
CA LEU A 69 -11.97 -2.26 2.73
C LEU A 69 -11.12 -3.36 3.36
N PHE A 70 -11.02 -3.39 4.68
CA PHE A 70 -10.36 -4.45 5.44
C PHE A 70 -10.95 -5.82 5.12
N GLY A 71 -12.29 -5.94 5.10
CA GLY A 71 -12.96 -7.19 4.71
C GLY A 71 -12.62 -7.63 3.28
N THR A 72 -12.39 -6.69 2.36
CA THR A 72 -11.93 -7.00 0.99
C THR A 72 -10.49 -7.52 0.99
N PHE A 73 -9.57 -6.84 1.69
CA PHE A 73 -8.18 -7.25 1.79
C PHE A 73 -8.03 -8.60 2.51
N ALA A 74 -8.80 -8.84 3.57
CA ALA A 74 -8.78 -10.10 4.32
C ALA A 74 -9.20 -11.30 3.46
N ARG A 75 -10.20 -11.12 2.58
CA ARG A 75 -10.58 -12.14 1.58
C ARG A 75 -9.52 -12.37 0.49
N CYS A 76 -8.59 -11.43 0.31
CA CYS A 76 -7.49 -11.54 -0.65
C CYS A 76 -6.16 -11.94 0.00
N SER A 77 -6.16 -12.42 1.25
CA SER A 77 -4.94 -12.76 2.01
C SER A 77 -4.00 -13.73 1.28
N GLU A 78 -4.54 -14.69 0.51
CA GLU A 78 -3.76 -15.60 -0.32
C GLU A 78 -2.95 -14.87 -1.41
N ILE A 79 -3.56 -13.88 -2.06
CA ILE A 79 -2.91 -13.04 -3.08
C ILE A 79 -1.86 -12.15 -2.44
N LEU A 80 -2.15 -11.65 -1.24
CA LEU A 80 -1.25 -10.78 -0.47
C LEU A 80 -0.11 -11.56 0.20
N ARG A 81 -0.20 -12.89 0.30
CA ARG A 81 0.70 -13.79 1.06
C ARG A 81 0.87 -13.43 2.53
N GLN A 82 -0.01 -12.57 3.05
CA GLN A 82 0.02 -12.02 4.39
C GLN A 82 -1.43 -11.71 4.78
N THR A 83 -1.75 -11.90 6.06
CA THR A 83 -3.01 -11.45 6.63
C THR A 83 -2.90 -9.95 6.88
N PRO A 84 -3.81 -9.10 6.36
CA PRO A 84 -3.79 -7.68 6.66
C PRO A 84 -4.09 -7.42 8.14
N GLU A 85 -3.55 -6.33 8.67
CA GLU A 85 -3.80 -5.87 10.03
C GLU A 85 -4.48 -4.50 10.00
N GLN A 86 -5.57 -4.35 10.75
CA GLN A 86 -6.30 -3.08 10.86
C GLN A 86 -5.77 -2.31 12.08
N ALA A 87 -5.37 -1.06 11.90
CA ALA A 87 -4.95 -0.19 13.00
C ALA A 87 -6.13 0.67 13.48
N THR A 88 -6.39 0.70 14.78
CA THR A 88 -7.54 1.41 15.37
C THR A 88 -7.20 2.79 15.93
N SER A 89 -5.92 3.09 16.06
CA SER A 89 -5.40 4.39 16.48
C SER A 89 -4.01 4.63 15.90
N ARG A 90 -3.52 5.86 16.03
CA ARG A 90 -2.15 6.22 15.66
C ARG A 90 -1.13 5.43 16.49
N GLU A 91 -1.38 5.27 17.78
CA GLU A 91 -0.51 4.56 18.71
C GLU A 91 -0.44 3.06 18.35
N ASP A 92 -1.58 2.46 18.01
CA ASP A 92 -1.68 1.07 17.53
C ASP A 92 -0.96 0.89 16.18
N LEU A 93 -1.11 1.83 15.25
CA LEU A 93 -0.36 1.83 13.99
C LEU A 93 1.15 1.88 14.23
N ILE A 94 1.62 2.76 15.12
CA ILE A 94 3.04 2.86 15.46
C ILE A 94 3.54 1.53 16.02
N GLU A 95 2.79 0.90 16.93
CA GLU A 95 3.16 -0.40 17.51
C GLU A 95 3.28 -1.49 16.43
N LYS A 96 2.28 -1.62 15.55
CA LYS A 96 2.26 -2.61 14.45
C LYS A 96 3.38 -2.43 13.43
N LEU A 97 3.88 -1.21 13.30
CA LEU A 97 5.02 -0.88 12.43
C LEU A 97 6.38 -1.08 13.12
N ARG A 98 6.42 -1.25 14.46
CA ARG A 98 7.70 -1.51 15.15
C ARG A 98 8.31 -2.81 14.63
N GLY A 99 9.59 -2.75 14.32
CA GLY A 99 10.35 -3.92 13.83
C GLY A 99 10.12 -4.29 12.36
N ARG A 100 9.24 -3.58 11.62
CA ARG A 100 9.16 -3.71 10.16
C ARG A 100 10.29 -2.88 9.53
N VAL A 101 11.08 -3.51 8.65
CA VAL A 101 12.24 -2.91 7.95
C VAL A 101 11.96 -2.82 6.47
#